data_AF-C4IYU1-F1
#
_entry.id   AF-C4IYU1-F1
#
_cell.length_a   1.000
_cell.length_b   1.000
_cell.length_c   1.000
_cell.angle_alpha   90.00
_cell.angle_beta   90.00
_cell.angle_gamma   90.00
#
_symmetry.space_group_name_H-M   'P 1'
#
loop_
_entity.id
_entity.type
_entity.pdbx_description
1 polymer ?
#
loop_
_entity_poly.entity_id
_entity_poly.type
_entity_poly.pdbx_seq_one_letter_code
_entity_poly.pdbx_strand_id
1 'polypeptide(L)'
;MLILYSFYFSVVRNYWGQFIFSILVGFLPKHARSRRDRLEISAREAATQIFYVPPHGIQQFLVDAASSFGDSRHCVVAREITKIHEEFWRGTLGEANEAFATRQPKGEITVLIEGKLISDDEIPSEDFLEHELRELTAKGYTLSAAVKLVTEATSAKKKDVYALALRLFGK
;
A
#
# COMPACT_ATOMS: atom_id res chain seq x y z
N MET A 1 1.59 -17.30 0.67
CA MET A 1 1.63 -16.11 1.55
C MET A 1 3.00 -15.42 1.52
N LEU A 2 4.13 -16.13 1.67
CA LEU A 2 5.49 -15.57 1.60
C LEU A 2 5.90 -14.95 0.24
N ILE A 3 5.43 -15.52 -0.89
CA ILE A 3 5.76 -15.02 -2.24
C ILE A 3 5.13 -13.64 -2.48
N LEU A 4 3.84 -13.49 -2.15
CA LEU A 4 3.16 -12.20 -2.18
C LEU A 4 3.89 -11.16 -1.34
N TYR A 5 4.28 -11.49 -0.10
CA TYR A 5 4.99 -10.55 0.78
C TYR A 5 6.37 -10.13 0.28
N SER A 6 7.19 -11.07 -0.22
CA SER A 6 8.50 -10.74 -0.80
C SER A 6 8.35 -9.91 -2.08
N PHE A 7 7.31 -10.19 -2.86
CA PHE A 7 6.95 -9.47 -4.07
C PHE A 7 6.48 -8.03 -3.77
N TYR A 8 5.55 -7.85 -2.83
CA TYR A 8 5.09 -6.53 -2.37
C TYR A 8 6.25 -5.70 -1.85
N PHE A 9 7.11 -6.29 -1.02
CA PHE A 9 8.29 -5.62 -0.50
C PHE A 9 9.28 -5.23 -1.60
N SER A 10 9.46 -6.05 -2.64
CA SER A 10 10.32 -5.72 -3.79
C SER A 10 9.74 -4.57 -4.65
N VAL A 11 8.44 -4.58 -4.93
CA VAL A 11 7.78 -3.49 -5.67
C VAL A 11 7.82 -2.19 -4.88
N VAL A 12 7.45 -2.26 -3.61
CA VAL A 12 7.37 -1.10 -2.72
C VAL A 12 8.77 -0.52 -2.45
N ARG A 13 9.78 -1.36 -2.18
CA ARG A 13 11.15 -0.91 -1.90
C ARG A 13 11.93 -0.43 -3.13
N ASN A 14 11.79 -1.10 -4.28
CA ASN A 14 12.63 -0.79 -5.45
C ASN A 14 12.06 0.31 -6.36
N TYR A 15 10.76 0.63 -6.25
CA TYR A 15 10.10 1.55 -7.19
C TYR A 15 9.51 2.80 -6.55
N TRP A 16 9.35 2.83 -5.21
CA TRP A 16 8.70 3.93 -4.50
C TRP A 16 9.60 4.65 -3.50
N GLY A 17 10.89 4.33 -3.50
CA GLY A 17 11.91 5.12 -2.81
C GLY A 17 11.95 4.98 -1.30
N GLN A 18 10.84 4.96 -0.55
CA GLN A 18 10.88 5.00 0.92
C GLN A 18 9.69 4.38 1.65
N PHE A 19 8.66 3.89 0.94
CA PHE A 19 7.52 3.29 1.61
C PHE A 19 7.93 1.89 2.07
N ILE A 20 7.94 1.63 3.37
CA ILE A 20 8.15 0.27 3.92
C ILE A 20 6.80 -0.37 4.27
N PHE A 21 5.73 0.42 4.17
CA PHE A 21 4.45 0.23 4.85
C PHE A 21 3.30 0.15 3.86
N SER A 22 2.51 -0.91 3.99
CA SER A 22 1.38 -1.18 3.11
C SER A 22 0.22 -1.80 3.87
N ILE A 23 -1.00 -1.32 3.60
CA ILE A 23 -2.22 -1.83 4.19
C ILE A 23 -2.95 -2.68 3.16
N LEU A 24 -3.26 -3.93 3.51
CA LEU A 24 -4.12 -4.78 2.70
C LEU A 24 -5.58 -4.40 2.93
N VAL A 25 -6.18 -3.68 1.98
CA VAL A 25 -7.60 -3.35 2.00
C VAL A 25 -8.44 -4.54 1.52
N GLY A 26 -7.92 -5.31 0.56
CA GLY A 26 -8.60 -6.47 0.00
C GLY A 26 -9.69 -6.09 -1.01
N PHE A 27 -10.82 -6.78 -1.00
CA PHE A 27 -11.93 -6.53 -1.92
C PHE A 27 -12.80 -5.37 -1.46
N LEU A 28 -13.11 -4.45 -2.38
CA LEU A 28 -14.03 -3.36 -2.09
C LEU A 28 -15.50 -3.77 -2.13
N PRO A 29 -16.38 -3.03 -1.42
CA PRO A 29 -17.83 -3.22 -1.51
C PRO A 29 -18.34 -3.17 -2.95
N LYS A 30 -19.32 -4.02 -3.27
CA LYS A 30 -19.94 -4.05 -4.61
C LYS A 30 -20.77 -2.80 -4.90
N HIS A 31 -21.43 -2.25 -3.87
CA HIS A 31 -22.27 -1.07 -4.01
C HIS A 31 -21.43 0.20 -4.22
N ALA A 32 -21.79 0.99 -5.23
CA ALA A 32 -20.99 2.13 -5.68
C ALA A 32 -20.73 3.17 -4.58
N ARG A 33 -21.74 3.49 -3.76
CA ARG A 33 -21.60 4.45 -2.66
C ARG A 33 -20.59 3.96 -1.62
N SER A 34 -20.82 2.77 -1.05
CA SER A 34 -19.94 2.19 -0.03
C SER A 34 -18.51 1.96 -0.54
N ARG A 35 -18.35 1.66 -1.84
CA ARG A 35 -17.03 1.56 -2.47
C ARG A 35 -16.30 2.89 -2.46
N ARG A 36 -16.96 3.97 -2.90
CA ARG A 36 -16.39 5.32 -2.89
C ARG A 36 -16.06 5.78 -1.48
N ASP A 37 -16.98 5.59 -0.53
CA ASP A 37 -16.74 5.94 0.87
C ASP A 37 -15.48 5.25 1.42
N ARG A 38 -15.28 3.96 1.10
CA ARG A 38 -14.07 3.22 1.51
C ARG A 38 -12.81 3.72 0.80
N LEU A 39 -12.89 4.10 -0.47
CA LEU A 39 -11.78 4.65 -1.24
C LEU A 39 -11.38 6.04 -0.73
N GLU A 40 -12.34 6.89 -0.35
CA GLU A 40 -12.08 8.20 0.25
C GLU A 40 -11.33 8.10 1.57
N ILE A 41 -11.69 7.11 2.41
CA ILE A 41 -10.92 6.81 3.63
C ILE A 41 -9.50 6.37 3.24
N SER A 42 -9.38 5.44 2.29
CA SER A 42 -8.08 4.91 1.84
C SER A 42 -7.17 6.00 1.26
N ALA A 43 -7.74 7.00 0.57
CA ALA A 43 -6.99 8.08 -0.06
C ALA A 43 -6.27 9.00 0.94
N ARG A 44 -6.68 8.99 2.21
CA ARG A 44 -6.07 9.73 3.31
C ARG A 44 -4.94 8.98 3.98
N GLU A 45 -4.84 7.67 3.76
CA GLU A 45 -3.83 6.83 4.37
C GLU A 45 -2.45 7.11 3.78
N ALA A 46 -1.45 7.21 4.65
CA ALA A 46 -0.07 7.40 4.24
C ALA A 46 0.61 6.12 3.76
N ALA A 47 0.12 4.97 4.22
CA ALA A 47 0.62 3.67 3.78
C ALA A 47 0.14 3.36 2.35
N THR A 48 0.96 2.63 1.60
CA THR A 48 0.54 2.09 0.30
C THR A 48 -0.70 1.21 0.47
N GLN A 49 -1.75 1.45 -0.31
CA GLN A 49 -3.01 0.71 -0.20
C GLN A 49 -3.05 -0.41 -1.22
N ILE A 50 -3.34 -1.64 -0.78
CA ILE A 50 -3.38 -2.83 -1.64
C ILE A 50 -4.82 -3.33 -1.78
N PHE A 51 -5.30 -3.41 -3.02
CA PHE A 51 -6.66 -3.81 -3.38
C PHE A 51 -6.68 -5.05 -4.26
N TYR A 52 -7.65 -5.93 -4.03
CA TYR A 52 -7.97 -7.02 -4.95
C TYR A 52 -9.16 -6.64 -5.82
N VAL A 53 -8.96 -6.74 -7.13
CA VAL A 53 -9.91 -6.23 -8.12
C VAL A 53 -10.28 -7.35 -9.09
N PRO A 54 -11.58 -7.68 -9.26
CA PRO A 54 -11.99 -8.60 -10.30
C PRO A 54 -11.68 -8.05 -11.71
N PRO A 55 -11.27 -8.88 -12.69
CA PRO A 55 -11.02 -8.50 -14.08
C PRO A 55 -12.05 -7.57 -14.71
N HIS A 56 -13.32 -7.94 -14.58
CA HIS A 56 -14.44 -7.19 -15.15
C HIS A 56 -14.71 -5.87 -14.42
N GLY A 57 -14.16 -5.70 -13.21
CA GLY A 57 -14.35 -4.52 -12.38
C GLY A 57 -13.20 -3.52 -12.41
N ILE A 58 -12.10 -3.82 -13.12
CA ILE A 58 -10.89 -2.98 -13.08
C ILE A 58 -11.14 -1.56 -13.57
N GLN A 59 -11.89 -1.38 -14.67
CA GLN A 59 -12.14 -0.04 -15.19
C GLN A 59 -12.94 0.80 -14.20
N GLN A 60 -14.01 0.23 -13.64
CA GLN A 60 -14.82 0.94 -12.65
C GLN A 60 -14.02 1.25 -11.38
N PHE A 61 -13.16 0.32 -10.95
CA PHE A 61 -12.25 0.53 -9.83
C PHE A 61 -11.30 1.70 -10.10
N LEU A 62 -10.65 1.75 -11.27
CA LEU A 62 -9.69 2.80 -11.60
C LEU A 62 -10.36 4.18 -11.72
N VAL A 63 -11.60 4.25 -12.23
CA VAL A 63 -12.38 5.49 -12.27
C VAL A 63 -12.72 5.97 -10.86
N ASP A 64 -13.23 5.09 -10.01
CA ASP A 64 -13.57 5.44 -8.63
C ASP A 64 -12.31 5.80 -7.83
N ALA A 65 -11.21 5.05 -8.01
CA ALA A 65 -9.93 5.29 -7.35
C ALA A 65 -9.31 6.62 -7.77
N ALA A 66 -9.28 6.93 -9.07
CA ALA A 66 -8.79 8.22 -9.57
C ALA A 66 -9.60 9.39 -9.02
N SER A 67 -10.93 9.23 -8.92
CA SER A 67 -11.81 10.24 -8.33
C SER A 67 -11.51 10.51 -6.85
N SER A 68 -11.11 9.49 -6.08
CA SER A 68 -10.82 9.61 -4.64
C SER A 68 -9.36 9.98 -4.32
N PHE A 69 -8.39 9.37 -5.02
CA PHE A 69 -6.95 9.54 -4.76
C PHE A 69 -6.32 10.68 -5.58
N GLY A 70 -6.97 11.06 -6.70
CA GLY A 70 -6.46 11.97 -7.71
C GLY A 70 -5.78 11.23 -8.87
N ASP A 71 -5.94 11.74 -10.10
CA ASP A 71 -5.39 11.13 -11.32
C ASP A 71 -3.86 10.99 -11.28
N SER A 72 -3.17 11.95 -10.66
CA SER A 72 -1.71 11.97 -10.58
C SER A 72 -1.14 10.99 -9.54
N ARG A 73 -1.99 10.34 -8.73
CA ARG A 73 -1.50 9.37 -7.74
C ARG A 73 -0.93 8.19 -8.50
N HIS A 74 0.28 7.81 -8.15
CA HIS A 74 0.90 6.67 -8.80
C HIS A 74 0.25 5.35 -8.35
N CYS A 75 0.30 4.33 -9.20
CA CYS A 75 -0.18 3.00 -8.89
C CYS A 75 0.60 1.91 -9.64
N VAL A 76 0.44 0.68 -9.17
CA VAL A 76 0.90 -0.54 -9.85
C VAL A 76 -0.30 -1.46 -10.03
N VAL A 77 -0.53 -1.91 -11.26
CA VAL A 77 -1.50 -2.97 -11.57
C VAL A 77 -0.72 -4.25 -11.81
N ALA A 78 -0.84 -5.19 -10.89
CA ALA A 78 -0.16 -6.47 -10.91
C ALA A 78 -1.15 -7.59 -11.28
N ARG A 79 -0.75 -8.44 -12.23
CA ARG A 79 -1.55 -9.56 -12.72
C ARG A 79 -0.88 -10.89 -12.39
N GLU A 80 -1.71 -11.86 -12.02
CA GLU A 80 -1.31 -13.27 -11.84
C GLU A 80 -0.09 -13.46 -10.93
N ILE A 81 0.00 -12.70 -9.82
CA ILE A 81 1.11 -12.72 -8.84
C ILE A 81 1.42 -14.13 -8.29
N THR A 82 0.48 -15.07 -8.42
CA THR A 82 0.63 -16.46 -7.95
C THR A 82 1.12 -17.43 -9.03
N LYS A 83 1.33 -16.98 -10.28
CA LYS A 83 1.71 -17.82 -11.43
C LYS A 83 3.04 -17.38 -12.02
N ILE A 84 3.69 -18.28 -12.76
CA ILE A 84 5.03 -18.09 -13.38
C ILE A 84 5.09 -16.85 -14.33
N HIS A 85 3.95 -16.36 -14.81
CA HIS A 85 3.86 -15.25 -15.75
C HIS A 85 3.26 -14.01 -15.10
N GLU A 86 4.00 -13.41 -14.19
CA GLU A 86 3.62 -12.15 -13.57
C GLU A 86 3.72 -10.99 -14.58
N GLU A 87 2.69 -10.14 -14.66
CA GLU A 87 2.72 -8.92 -15.48
C GLU A 87 2.46 -7.70 -14.59
N PHE A 88 3.27 -6.65 -14.78
CA PHE A 88 3.17 -5.40 -14.04
C PHE A 88 3.01 -4.23 -14.99
N TRP A 89 1.93 -3.49 -14.78
CA TRP A 89 1.74 -2.17 -15.34
C TRP A 89 1.98 -1.12 -14.26
N ARG A 90 2.60 0.00 -14.63
CA ARG A 90 2.98 1.09 -13.73
C ARG A 90 2.68 2.43 -14.38
N GLY A 91 2.31 3.40 -13.56
CA GLY A 91 2.02 4.76 -13.98
C GLY A 91 1.21 5.49 -12.92
N THR A 92 0.47 6.48 -13.33
CA THR A 92 -0.54 7.19 -12.54
C THR A 92 -1.92 6.56 -12.68
N LEU A 93 -2.84 6.85 -11.77
CA LEU A 93 -4.24 6.40 -11.89
C LEU A 93 -4.91 6.91 -13.18
N GLY A 94 -4.56 8.11 -13.64
CA GLY A 94 -4.98 8.65 -14.93
C GLY A 94 -4.49 7.81 -16.11
N GLU A 95 -3.18 7.54 -16.17
CA GLU A 95 -2.59 6.68 -17.20
C GLU A 95 -3.15 5.26 -17.14
N ALA A 96 -3.47 4.75 -15.95
CA ALA A 96 -4.08 3.43 -15.79
C ALA A 96 -5.49 3.41 -16.37
N ASN A 97 -6.30 4.45 -16.09
CA ASN A 97 -7.64 4.60 -16.64
C ASN A 97 -7.63 4.57 -18.16
N GLU A 98 -6.66 5.22 -18.79
CA GLU A 98 -6.48 5.21 -20.25
C GLU A 98 -6.04 3.83 -20.75
N ALA A 99 -5.00 3.25 -20.13
CA ALA A 99 -4.42 1.98 -20.55
C ALA A 99 -5.41 0.80 -20.47
N PHE A 100 -6.29 0.80 -19.48
CA PHE A 100 -7.25 -0.28 -19.23
C PHE A 100 -8.67 0.00 -19.76
N ALA A 101 -8.91 1.16 -20.37
CA ALA A 101 -10.21 1.49 -20.99
C ALA A 101 -10.58 0.52 -22.12
N THR A 102 -9.59 0.10 -22.92
CA THR A 102 -9.79 -0.79 -24.07
C THR A 102 -9.19 -2.17 -23.86
N ARG A 103 -8.31 -2.32 -22.87
CA ARG A 103 -7.62 -3.56 -22.53
C ARG A 103 -8.24 -4.17 -21.28
N GLN A 104 -9.05 -5.21 -21.43
CA GLN A 104 -9.53 -5.97 -20.27
C GLN A 104 -8.50 -7.02 -19.84
N PRO A 105 -7.80 -6.81 -18.72
CA PRO A 105 -6.89 -7.82 -18.16
C PRO A 105 -7.66 -9.05 -17.71
N LYS A 106 -7.07 -10.24 -17.88
CA LYS A 106 -7.59 -11.51 -17.36
C LYS A 106 -6.80 -11.95 -16.13
N GLY A 107 -7.38 -12.82 -15.31
CA GLY A 107 -6.72 -13.44 -14.16
C GLY A 107 -6.97 -12.69 -12.84
N GLU A 108 -6.11 -12.92 -11.85
CA GLU A 108 -6.18 -12.20 -10.57
C GLU A 108 -5.47 -10.85 -10.71
N ILE A 109 -6.12 -9.78 -10.28
CA ILE A 109 -5.57 -8.42 -10.35
C ILE A 109 -5.44 -7.88 -8.95
N THR A 110 -4.24 -7.41 -8.65
CA THR A 110 -3.95 -6.62 -7.47
C THR A 110 -3.57 -5.22 -7.92
N VAL A 111 -4.17 -4.21 -7.30
CA VAL A 111 -3.77 -2.82 -7.50
C VAL A 111 -3.14 -2.30 -6.22
N LEU A 112 -1.92 -1.77 -6.35
CA LEU A 112 -1.24 -1.04 -5.30
C LEU A 112 -1.36 0.44 -5.63
N ILE A 113 -1.84 1.25 -4.70
CA ILE A 113 -1.95 2.70 -4.87
C ILE A 113 -1.06 3.36 -3.84
N GLU A 114 -0.27 4.34 -4.29
CA GLU A 114 0.60 5.14 -3.45
C GLU A 114 -0.20 5.78 -2.31
N GLY A 115 0.34 5.69 -1.10
CA GLY A 115 -0.19 6.40 0.05
C GLY A 115 -0.13 7.91 -0.13
N LYS A 116 -0.85 8.66 0.70
CA LYS A 116 -0.74 10.11 0.70
C LYS A 116 0.68 10.49 1.14
N LEU A 117 1.33 11.38 0.40
CA LEU A 117 2.58 12.01 0.85
C LEU A 117 2.32 12.68 2.20
N ILE A 118 2.91 12.13 3.25
CA ILE A 118 3.01 12.82 4.53
C ILE A 118 4.04 13.93 4.30
N SER A 119 3.64 15.18 4.42
CA SER A 119 4.62 16.27 4.53
C SER A 119 5.54 15.97 5.73
N ASP A 120 6.83 16.30 5.66
CA ASP A 120 7.81 16.06 6.74
C ASP A 120 7.35 16.54 8.15
N ASP A 121 6.35 17.43 8.21
CA ASP A 121 5.76 17.98 9.44
C ASP A 121 4.64 17.14 10.10
N GLU A 122 4.06 16.13 9.44
CA GLU A 122 3.00 15.31 10.05
C GLU A 122 3.62 14.16 10.86
N ILE A 123 3.48 14.23 12.19
CA ILE A 123 3.94 13.19 13.11
C ILE A 123 3.07 11.93 12.90
N PRO A 124 3.63 10.75 12.60
CA PRO A 124 2.84 9.53 12.45
C PRO A 124 2.10 9.19 13.74
N SER A 125 0.89 8.66 13.63
CA SER A 125 0.12 8.22 14.80
C SER A 125 0.82 7.05 15.50
N GLU A 126 0.61 6.95 16.82
CA GLU A 126 1.18 5.85 17.61
C GLU A 126 0.66 4.48 17.15
N ASP A 127 -0.63 4.38 16.79
CA ASP A 127 -1.25 3.15 16.25
C ASP A 127 -0.56 2.68 14.96
N PHE A 128 -0.21 3.62 14.08
CA PHE A 128 0.54 3.31 12.87
C PHE A 128 1.93 2.77 13.22
N LEU A 129 2.67 3.47 14.09
CA LEU A 129 4.01 3.04 14.51
C LEU A 129 3.99 1.67 15.21
N GLU A 130 2.98 1.39 16.05
CA GLU A 130 2.79 0.10 16.69
C GLU A 130 2.52 -1.01 15.66
N HIS A 131 1.58 -0.78 14.74
CA HIS A 131 1.27 -1.75 13.68
C HIS A 131 2.54 -2.11 12.91
N GLU A 132 3.34 -1.12 12.54
CA GLU A 132 4.56 -1.33 11.77
C GLU A 132 5.67 -2.05 12.53
N LEU A 133 5.86 -1.72 13.80
CA LEU A 133 6.81 -2.45 14.65
C LEU A 133 6.39 -3.91 14.83
N ARG A 134 5.09 -4.20 14.97
CA ARG A 134 4.55 -5.56 15.04
C ARG A 134 4.75 -6.32 13.74
N GLU A 135 4.47 -5.69 12.61
CA GLU A 135 4.68 -6.27 11.28
C GLU A 135 6.15 -6.63 11.03
N LEU A 136 7.08 -5.72 11.32
CA LEU A 136 8.51 -5.97 11.13
C LEU A 136 9.03 -7.07 12.08
N THR A 137 8.55 -7.08 13.33
CA THR A 137 8.91 -8.14 14.28
C THR A 137 8.35 -9.50 13.85
N ALA A 138 7.11 -9.55 13.35
CA ALA A 138 6.49 -10.76 12.82
C ALA A 138 7.23 -11.29 11.57
N LYS A 139 7.87 -10.40 10.80
CA LYS A 139 8.76 -10.74 9.66
C LYS A 139 10.16 -11.21 10.11
N GLY A 140 10.43 -11.29 11.41
CA GLY A 140 11.68 -11.79 11.97
C GLY A 140 12.80 -10.75 12.07
N TYR A 141 12.52 -9.47 11.83
CA TYR A 141 13.52 -8.41 12.04
C TYR A 141 13.80 -8.25 13.54
N THR A 142 15.05 -7.93 13.88
CA THR A 142 15.41 -7.57 15.26
C THR A 142 14.73 -6.25 15.64
N LEU A 143 14.45 -6.05 16.94
CA LEU A 143 13.83 -4.82 17.43
C LEU A 143 14.60 -3.56 16.99
N SER A 144 15.95 -3.62 17.00
CA SER A 144 16.80 -2.52 16.54
C SER A 144 16.69 -2.27 15.03
N ALA A 145 16.54 -3.31 14.22
CA ALA A 145 16.35 -3.16 12.77
C ALA A 145 14.96 -2.60 12.46
N ALA A 146 13.92 -3.09 13.15
CA ALA A 146 12.56 -2.60 12.99
C ALA A 146 12.46 -1.10 13.32
N VAL A 147 13.01 -0.67 14.46
CA VAL A 147 13.05 0.76 14.85
C VAL A 147 13.76 1.60 13.79
N LYS A 148 14.90 1.14 13.28
CA LYS A 148 15.66 1.87 12.26
C LYS A 148 14.83 2.07 10.98
N LEU A 149 14.23 1.00 10.47
CA LEU A 149 13.40 1.05 9.26
C LEU A 149 12.20 1.99 9.43
N VAL A 150 11.53 1.94 10.59
CA VAL A 150 10.41 2.84 10.89
C VAL A 150 10.84 4.30 10.95
N THR A 151 12.01 4.61 11.50
CA THR A 151 12.51 5.98 11.56
C THR A 151 13.03 6.50 10.23
N GLU A 152 13.45 5.63 9.32
CA GLU A 152 13.90 6.02 7.97
C GLU A 152 12.71 6.24 7.02
N ALA A 153 11.59 5.54 7.27
CA ALA A 153 10.38 5.62 6.46
C ALA A 153 9.33 6.60 6.99
N THR A 154 9.60 7.30 8.10
CA THR A 154 8.67 8.26 8.70
C THR A 154 9.41 9.49 9.23
N SER A 155 8.67 10.57 9.47
CA SER A 155 9.14 11.77 10.18
C SER A 155 9.26 11.56 11.71
N ALA A 156 8.96 10.36 12.23
CA ALA A 156 8.98 10.10 13.67
C ALA A 156 10.40 10.12 14.25
N LYS A 157 10.55 10.72 15.43
CA LYS A 157 11.85 10.77 16.11
C LYS A 157 12.24 9.37 16.58
N LYS A 158 13.50 8.98 16.33
CA LYS A 158 14.05 7.69 16.75
C LYS A 158 13.87 7.36 18.22
N LYS A 159 13.94 8.37 19.08
CA LYS A 159 13.71 8.21 20.52
C LYS A 159 12.29 7.72 20.82
N ASP A 160 11.30 8.28 20.13
CA ASP A 160 9.88 8.00 20.38
C ASP A 160 9.51 6.62 19.84
N VAL A 161 9.97 6.28 18.63
CA VAL A 161 9.81 4.94 18.04
C VAL A 161 10.48 3.86 18.90
N TYR A 162 11.69 4.12 19.42
CA TYR A 162 12.38 3.19 20.30
C TYR A 162 11.68 3.01 21.65
N ALA A 163 11.16 4.09 22.23
CA ALA A 163 10.40 4.03 23.48
C ALA A 163 9.09 3.24 23.32
N LEU A 164 8.39 3.42 22.19
CA LEU A 164 7.22 2.62 21.85
C LEU A 164 7.60 1.13 21.66
N ALA A 165 8.66 0.85 20.92
CA ALA A 165 9.14 -0.51 20.70
C ALA A 165 9.49 -1.24 22.01
N LEU A 166 10.15 -0.55 22.96
CA LEU A 166 10.41 -1.12 24.29
C LEU A 166 9.13 -1.35 25.09
N ARG A 167 8.12 -0.49 24.96
CA ARG A 167 6.84 -0.67 25.66
C ARG A 167 6.07 -1.90 25.13
N LEU A 168 6.15 -2.14 23.83
CA LEU A 168 5.42 -3.23 23.16
C LEU A 168 6.11 -4.59 23.28
N PHE A 169 7.45 -4.62 23.27
CA PHE A 169 8.24 -5.85 23.16
C PHE A 169 9.31 -6.01 24.23
N GLY A 170 9.56 -4.98 25.05
CA GLY A 170 10.40 -5.09 26.24
C GLY A 170 9.71 -6.02 27.23
N LYS A 171 10.40 -7.09 27.60
CA LYS A 171 9.96 -7.98 28.68
C LYS A 171 10.15 -7.32 30.03
#